data_AF-A0AAD5MTQ3-F1
#
_entry.id   AF-A0AAD5MTQ3-F1
#
_cell.length_a   1.000
_cell.length_b   1.000
_cell.length_c   1.000
_cell.angle_alpha   90.00
_cell.angle_beta   90.00
_cell.angle_gamma   90.00
#
_symmetry.space_group_name_H-M   'P 1'
#
loop_
_entity.id
_entity.type
_entity.pdbx_description
1 polymer ?
#
loop_
_entity_poly.entity_id
_entity_poly.type
_entity_poly.pdbx_seq_one_letter_code
_entity_poly.pdbx_strand_id
1 'polypeptide(L)'
;MLQQYFTSLKKTKKRMKYLKNVNDWTPLHLATHWGNHRIVERLISQGVDVNAHAGGSMTALHIAVSNPTVKAENVLQVIRHLLGAPGGLDSISNMS
;
A
#
# COMPACT_ATOMS: atom_id res chain seq x y z
N MET A 1 -33.18 0.02 -3.45
CA MET A 1 -32.09 0.30 -4.42
C MET A 1 -30.81 0.85 -3.78
N LEU A 2 -30.83 1.59 -2.66
CA LEU A 2 -29.61 2.11 -2.01
C LEU A 2 -28.78 1.04 -1.25
N GLN A 3 -29.42 0.02 -0.64
CA GLN A 3 -28.73 -1.00 0.14
C GLN A 3 -27.76 -1.87 -0.68
N GLN A 4 -28.13 -2.28 -1.90
CA GLN A 4 -27.26 -3.05 -2.79
C GLN A 4 -25.99 -2.29 -3.19
N TYR A 5 -26.09 -0.96 -3.33
CA TYR A 5 -24.95 -0.09 -3.65
C TYR A 5 -23.93 -0.06 -2.49
N PHE A 6 -24.41 0.08 -1.24
CA PHE A 6 -23.57 0.00 -0.05
C PHE A 6 -22.95 -1.38 0.15
N THR A 7 -23.66 -2.46 -0.17
CA THR A 7 -23.12 -3.82 -0.09
C THR A 7 -22.03 -4.04 -1.13
N SER A 8 -22.22 -3.58 -2.37
CA SER A 8 -21.19 -3.64 -3.41
C SER A 8 -19.95 -2.79 -3.06
N LEU A 9 -20.16 -1.60 -2.49
CA LEU A 9 -19.07 -0.74 -2.00
C LEU A 9 -18.29 -1.38 -0.84
N LYS A 10 -18.99 -2.00 0.12
CA LYS A 10 -18.34 -2.76 1.21
C LYS A 10 -17.60 -3.99 0.66
N LYS A 11 -18.14 -4.64 -0.37
CA LYS A 11 -17.53 -5.80 -1.02
C LYS A 11 -16.26 -5.41 -1.77
N THR A 12 -16.23 -4.28 -2.49
CA THR A 12 -15.02 -3.76 -3.15
C THR A 12 -13.97 -3.24 -2.17
N LYS A 13 -14.39 -2.55 -1.10
CA LYS A 13 -13.49 -2.10 -0.02
C LYS A 13 -12.85 -3.27 0.73
N LYS A 14 -13.60 -4.35 0.97
CA LYS A 14 -13.07 -5.61 1.54
C LYS A 14 -12.18 -6.36 0.55
N ARG A 15 -12.43 -6.25 -0.77
CA ARG A 15 -11.64 -6.92 -1.82
C ARG A 15 -10.24 -6.33 -1.97
N MET A 16 -10.05 -5.02 -1.80
CA MET A 16 -8.74 -4.36 -1.91
C MET A 16 -7.69 -4.91 -0.93
N LYS A 17 -8.10 -5.39 0.25
CA LYS A 17 -7.21 -6.04 1.21
C LYS A 17 -6.56 -7.33 0.68
N TYR A 18 -7.20 -8.00 -0.30
CA TYR A 18 -6.81 -9.34 -0.78
C TYR A 18 -6.53 -9.39 -2.30
N LEU A 19 -6.53 -8.24 -2.99
CA LEU A 19 -6.17 -8.19 -4.40
C LEU A 19 -4.65 -8.25 -4.54
N LYS A 20 -4.13 -9.47 -4.55
CA LYS A 20 -2.74 -9.77 -4.82
C LYS A 20 -2.58 -10.21 -6.28
N ASN A 21 -1.55 -9.72 -6.97
CA ASN A 21 -1.21 -10.22 -8.31
C ASN A 21 -0.41 -11.54 -8.22
N VAL A 22 0.09 -12.06 -9.35
CA VAL A 22 0.89 -13.30 -9.40
C VAL A 22 2.17 -13.27 -8.56
N ASN A 23 2.63 -12.08 -8.15
CA ASN A 23 3.79 -11.86 -7.28
C ASN A 23 3.38 -11.49 -5.85
N ASP A 24 2.12 -11.74 -5.48
CA ASP A 24 1.52 -11.36 -4.21
C ASP A 24 1.42 -9.83 -3.95
N TRP A 25 1.60 -8.99 -4.97
CA TRP A 25 1.59 -7.53 -4.78
C TRP A 25 0.17 -6.99 -4.62
N THR A 26 -0.03 -6.20 -3.58
CA THR A 26 -1.24 -5.40 -3.38
C THR A 26 -1.20 -4.10 -4.22
N PRO A 27 -2.33 -3.40 -4.40
CA PRO A 27 -2.34 -2.10 -5.07
C PRO A 27 -1.40 -1.07 -4.43
N LEU A 28 -1.15 -1.18 -3.13
CA LEU A 28 -0.22 -0.32 -2.41
C LEU A 28 1.24 -0.59 -2.82
N HIS A 29 1.63 -1.87 -2.98
CA HIS A 29 2.96 -2.23 -3.48
C HIS A 29 3.21 -1.67 -4.88
N LEU A 30 2.21 -1.77 -5.77
CA LEU A 30 2.28 -1.17 -7.10
C LEU A 30 2.41 0.36 -7.02
N ALA A 31 1.54 1.04 -6.29
CA ALA A 31 1.61 2.50 -6.17
C ALA A 31 2.98 2.98 -5.63
N THR A 32 3.53 2.26 -4.66
CA THR A 32 4.85 2.52 -4.09
C THR A 32 5.99 2.21 -5.04
N HIS A 33 5.93 1.09 -5.77
CA HIS A 33 6.93 0.73 -6.78
C HIS A 33 7.08 1.81 -7.85
N TRP A 34 5.97 2.41 -8.26
CA TRP A 34 5.95 3.50 -9.25
C TRP A 34 6.20 4.88 -8.63
N GLY A 35 6.37 4.98 -7.31
CA GLY A 35 6.61 6.25 -6.62
C GLY A 35 5.43 7.22 -6.62
N ASN A 36 4.21 6.74 -6.87
CA ASN A 36 3.06 7.62 -7.02
C ASN A 36 2.45 7.95 -5.65
N HIS A 37 3.05 8.92 -4.96
CA HIS A 37 2.67 9.31 -3.59
C HIS A 37 1.19 9.72 -3.46
N ARG A 38 0.59 10.33 -4.50
CA ARG A 38 -0.83 10.70 -4.53
C ARG A 38 -1.75 9.47 -4.52
N ILE A 39 -1.37 8.41 -5.25
CA ILE A 39 -2.11 7.15 -5.23
C ILE A 39 -1.91 6.43 -3.89
N VAL A 40 -0.70 6.45 -3.34
CA VAL A 40 -0.40 5.89 -2.02
C VAL A 40 -1.28 6.52 -0.94
N GLU A 41 -1.34 7.86 -0.90
CA GLU A 41 -2.21 8.60 0.03
C GLU A 41 -3.68 8.20 -0.13
N ARG A 42 -4.18 8.16 -1.37
CA ARG A 42 -5.56 7.76 -1.64
C ARG A 42 -5.83 6.34 -1.17
N LEU A 43 -4.91 5.40 -1.40
CA LEU A 43 -5.06 4.02 -0.93
C LEU A 43 -5.09 3.95 0.60
N ILE A 44 -4.16 4.61 1.29
CA ILE A 44 -4.13 4.67 2.75
C ILE A 44 -5.46 5.22 3.30
N SER A 45 -6.03 6.27 2.68
CA SER A 45 -7.34 6.82 3.09
C SER A 45 -8.51 5.83 2.93
N GLN A 46 -8.37 4.83 2.06
CA GLN A 46 -9.36 3.76 1.90
C GLN A 46 -9.27 2.69 3.00
N GLY A 47 -8.29 2.76 3.89
CA GLY A 47 -8.08 1.81 4.97
C GLY A 47 -7.49 0.48 4.47
N VAL A 48 -6.66 0.52 3.43
CA VAL A 48 -5.86 -0.67 3.08
C VAL A 48 -4.84 -0.96 4.16
N ASP A 49 -4.51 -2.25 4.27
CA ASP A 49 -3.46 -2.73 5.14
C ASP A 49 -2.09 -2.29 4.61
N VAL A 50 -1.45 -1.36 5.31
CA VAL A 50 -0.13 -0.82 4.94
C VAL A 50 1.01 -1.81 5.18
N ASN A 51 0.78 -2.79 6.06
CA ASN A 51 1.72 -3.85 6.39
C ASN A 51 1.42 -5.14 5.61
N ALA A 52 0.60 -5.07 4.56
CA ALA A 52 0.37 -6.22 3.71
C ALA A 52 1.71 -6.71 3.13
N HIS A 53 1.93 -8.02 3.21
CA HIS A 53 3.12 -8.66 2.68
C HIS A 53 2.90 -9.06 1.21
N ALA A 54 3.76 -8.55 0.33
CA ALA A 54 3.99 -9.05 -1.03
C ALA A 54 4.83 -10.33 -1.02
N GLY A 55 5.08 -10.89 -2.21
CA GLY A 55 5.96 -12.04 -2.38
C GLY A 55 7.33 -11.78 -1.74
N GLY A 56 7.86 -12.78 -1.05
CA GLY A 56 9.12 -12.66 -0.30
C GLY A 56 9.01 -11.85 1.00
N SER A 57 7.81 -11.72 1.57
CA SER A 57 7.55 -10.98 2.83
C SER A 57 7.88 -9.48 2.77
N MET A 58 8.01 -8.91 1.57
CA MET A 58 8.25 -7.48 1.40
C MET A 58 6.97 -6.69 1.67
N THR A 59 7.10 -5.55 2.34
CA THR A 59 6.00 -4.57 2.49
C THR A 59 6.14 -3.44 1.48
N ALA A 60 5.14 -2.57 1.37
CA ALA A 60 5.23 -1.37 0.55
C ALA A 60 6.44 -0.50 0.93
N LEU A 61 6.81 -0.46 2.21
CA LEU A 61 7.98 0.30 2.68
C LEU A 61 9.30 -0.29 2.15
N HIS A 62 9.45 -1.62 2.14
CA HIS A 62 10.61 -2.30 1.55
C HIS A 62 10.79 -1.93 0.07
N ILE A 63 9.67 -1.91 -0.67
CA ILE A 63 9.69 -1.54 -2.10
C ILE A 63 10.12 -0.07 -2.28
N ALA A 64 9.62 0.85 -1.46
CA ALA A 64 9.97 2.28 -1.55
C ALA A 64 11.47 2.53 -1.43
N VAL A 65 12.13 1.83 -0.49
CA VAL A 65 13.57 1.99 -0.23
C VAL A 65 14.41 1.24 -1.26
N SER A 66 13.94 0.09 -1.75
CA SER A 66 14.67 -0.74 -2.72
C SER A 66 14.69 -0.20 -4.15
N ASN A 67 13.89 0.82 -4.47
CA ASN A 67 13.74 1.29 -5.85
C ASN A 67 14.59 2.55 -6.14
N PRO A 68 15.74 2.41 -6.83
CA PRO A 68 16.60 3.55 -7.18
C PRO A 68 16.09 4.38 -8.36
N THR A 69 15.07 3.90 -9.07
CA THR A 69 14.59 4.51 -10.33
C THR A 69 13.56 5.62 -10.11
N VAL A 70 12.93 5.64 -8.94
CA VAL A 70 11.94 6.66 -8.58
C VAL A 70 12.66 7.91 -8.08
N LYS A 71 12.16 9.08 -8.47
CA LYS A 71 12.70 10.35 -7.98
C LYS A 71 12.74 10.40 -6.45
N ALA A 72 13.86 10.87 -5.91
CA ALA A 72 14.07 10.91 -4.46
C ALA A 72 12.95 11.68 -3.73
N GLU A 73 12.42 12.77 -4.30
CA GLU A 73 11.32 13.50 -3.69
C GLU A 73 10.05 12.64 -3.54
N ASN A 74 9.75 11.79 -4.53
CA ASN A 74 8.57 10.95 -4.54
C ASN A 74 8.71 9.80 -3.55
N VAL A 75 9.89 9.19 -3.47
CA VAL A 75 10.19 8.14 -2.48
C VAL A 75 10.01 8.69 -1.06
N LEU A 76 10.55 9.88 -0.78
CA LEU A 76 10.40 10.52 0.52
C LEU A 76 8.93 10.79 0.87
N GLN A 77 8.12 11.25 -0.08
CA GLN A 77 6.68 11.46 0.16
C GLN A 77 5.95 10.14 0.40
N VAL A 78 6.26 9.09 -0.37
CA VAL A 78 5.66 7.76 -0.14
C VAL A 78 6.01 7.24 1.25
N ILE A 79 7.28 7.33 1.67
CA ILE A 79 7.71 6.91 3.01
C ILE A 79 6.98 7.73 4.08
N ARG A 80 6.87 9.06 3.92
CA ARG A 80 6.11 9.91 4.85
C ARG A 80 4.65 9.47 4.98
N HIS A 81 3.97 9.20 3.88
CA HIS A 81 2.58 8.74 3.91
C HIS A 81 2.45 7.36 4.57
N LEU A 82 3.36 6.42 4.28
CA LEU A 82 3.36 5.09 4.89
C LEU A 82 3.65 5.12 6.39
N LEU A 83 4.62 5.92 6.85
CA LEU A 83 4.96 6.08 8.26
C LEU A 83 3.87 6.84 9.04
N GLY A 84 3.17 7.77 8.38
CA GLY A 84 2.03 8.47 8.96
C GLY A 84 0.76 7.61 9.06
N ALA A 85 0.74 6.43 8.43
CA ALA A 85 -0.38 5.52 8.51
C ALA A 85 -0.34 4.69 9.80
N PRO A 86 -1.50 4.40 10.43
CA PRO A 86 -1.55 3.55 11.62
C PRO A 86 -0.99 2.15 11.30
N GLY A 87 0.06 1.75 12.03
CA GLY A 87 0.79 0.49 11.83
C GLY A 87 2.04 0.58 10.94
N GLY A 88 2.33 1.72 10.31
CA GLY A 88 3.47 1.87 9.40
C GLY A 88 4.86 1.66 10.05
N LEU A 89 4.97 1.82 11.37
CA LEU A 89 6.20 1.61 12.14
C LEU A 89 6.54 0.12 12.30
N ASP A 90 5.57 -0.78 12.22
CA ASP A 90 5.79 -2.22 12.43
C ASP A 90 6.57 -2.85 11.27
N SER A 91 6.50 -2.22 10.09
CA SER A 91 7.29 -2.58 8.92
C SER A 91 8.80 -2.41 9.13
N ILE A 92 9.24 -1.54 10.06
CA ILE A 92 10.66 -1.25 10.31
C ILE A 92 11.30 -2.37 11.14
N SER A 93 10.53 -2.97 12.06
CA SER A 93 10.98 -4.08 12.92
C SER A 93 11.21 -5.40 12.19
N ASN A 94 10.63 -5.58 10.99
CA ASN A 94 10.83 -6.75 10.13
C ASN A 94 11.95 -6.55 9.08
N MET A 95 12.81 -5.54 9.24
CA MET A 95 13.94 -5.26 8.32
C MET A 95 15.20 -6.13 8.61
N SER A 96 15.09 -7.19 9.44
CA SER A 96 16.19 -8.09 9.81
C SER A 96 16.38 -9.23 8.82
#